data_AF-A0A4Q3WUJ0-F1
#
_entry.id   AF-A0A4Q3WUJ0-F1
#
_cell.length_a   1.000
_cell.length_b   1.000
_cell.length_c   1.000
_cell.angle_alpha   90.00
_cell.angle_beta   90.00
_cell.angle_gamma   90.00
#
_symmetry.space_group_name_H-M   'P 1'
#
loop_
_entity.id
_entity.type
_entity.pdbx_description
1 polymer ?
#
loop_
_entity_poly.entity_id
_entity_poly.type
_entity_poly.pdbx_seq_one_letter_code
_entity_poly.pdbx_strand_id
1 'polypeptide(L)'
;MLSRRDFLKATGQTCVAVGCAPLISSLATPGCAAEKGSSSMRCINIINFIRGVEPRFQTDLLLPVQKQMELITKHQFPATWLLQFDALVAGPFVDYLKTHMAVGHEVGIWFEMNEMHCNAAGVDWRGRPGFEWDHHPPVAFTIGYTEAERIKLADTAMAEFKKIWGYYPKSVASWNLDSFTMSHLSEKYGIDAYAVCRDQIATDGFTIWGAPIAGYFPSKLNCWSPALEPRNQIPSPVFRMLGQDPVYYYEKEWSLPSGRRLGEPDTMEPVWTSGRAPGFIADFLHMISDEPTLKFGYAQLGQENSFSWNEQAEGYPIQMDALAELRNTGKVHIETMGDSGRRFKRAFDVTPAQAQVMLDDPFDNTNPAQKSVWYQSRFYRGNLHLKGDLPYLRDLTVYSDTNPQPFLKQATRLNDVEQRMPAVLDGYHWKKRTSSSSEVGSGGFFTVGGQRLLLSGPPVVTETGSTLTTDLPVGEGRMLRVRFEEKNIICTLTPAAAEPLTLSFEWDPAKAATIRVQPKRVAYNSDGLDYGVEVETGQAQATAAGWSVTGDKAGLTLRLAQTK
;
A
#
# COMPACT_ATOMS: atom_id res chain seq x y z
N MET A 1 -73.02 7.34 -34.31
CA MET A 1 -73.11 8.02 -35.62
C MET A 1 -71.80 8.79 -35.79
N LEU A 2 -70.79 8.14 -36.37
CA LEU A 2 -70.46 8.04 -37.81
C LEU A 2 -69.68 9.28 -38.28
N SER A 3 -68.61 9.23 -39.04
CA SER A 3 -67.42 8.35 -39.19
C SER A 3 -66.58 8.94 -40.34
N ARG A 4 -65.31 8.57 -40.39
CA ARG A 4 -64.39 8.68 -41.54
C ARG A 4 -65.01 8.33 -42.90
N ARG A 5 -64.94 9.27 -43.85
CA ARG A 5 -64.35 9.14 -45.20
C ARG A 5 -64.73 10.37 -46.01
N ASP A 6 -63.75 10.85 -46.78
CA ASP A 6 -63.77 11.96 -47.74
C ASP A 6 -62.87 13.12 -47.28
N PHE A 7 -61.79 13.50 -47.95
CA PHE A 7 -61.23 13.07 -49.23
C PHE A 7 -59.79 13.61 -49.33
N LEU A 8 -58.83 12.77 -49.71
CA LEU A 8 -57.51 13.19 -50.21
C LEU A 8 -57.66 13.84 -51.59
N LYS A 9 -56.90 14.92 -51.87
CA LYS A 9 -56.37 15.39 -53.18
C LYS A 9 -55.90 16.85 -53.00
N ALA A 10 -54.82 17.38 -53.56
CA ALA A 10 -53.67 16.88 -54.33
C ALA A 10 -52.76 18.12 -54.57
N THR A 11 -51.45 17.90 -54.81
CA THR A 11 -50.51 18.73 -55.62
C THR A 11 -50.27 20.20 -55.20
N GLY A 12 -49.07 20.73 -54.94
CA GLY A 12 -47.74 20.44 -55.47
C GLY A 12 -47.31 21.58 -56.40
N GLN A 13 -46.35 22.43 -56.01
CA GLN A 13 -45.32 22.98 -56.93
C GLN A 13 -44.21 23.78 -56.23
N THR A 14 -43.03 23.55 -56.77
CA THR A 14 -41.65 23.94 -56.48
C THR A 14 -41.38 25.44 -56.48
N CYS A 15 -40.54 25.94 -55.57
CA CYS A 15 -39.58 27.00 -55.89
C CYS A 15 -38.36 26.91 -54.96
N VAL A 16 -37.18 26.81 -55.60
CA VAL A 16 -35.85 26.73 -55.00
C VAL A 16 -35.39 28.14 -54.61
N ALA A 17 -34.89 28.31 -53.39
CA ALA A 17 -33.90 29.34 -53.07
C ALA A 17 -33.10 28.94 -51.82
N VAL A 18 -31.78 29.05 -51.97
CA VAL A 18 -30.69 28.60 -51.11
C VAL A 18 -30.54 29.53 -49.89
N GLY A 19 -30.24 28.94 -48.72
CA GLY A 19 -29.83 29.69 -47.53
C GLY A 19 -29.30 28.77 -46.44
N CYS A 20 -27.97 28.72 -46.32
CA CYS A 20 -27.18 27.87 -45.42
C CYS A 20 -27.49 28.08 -43.91
N ALA A 21 -27.66 26.98 -43.18
CA ALA A 21 -27.36 26.86 -41.75
C ALA A 21 -27.00 25.39 -41.42
N PRO A 22 -26.06 25.12 -40.49
CA PRO A 22 -25.34 23.85 -40.42
C PRO A 22 -26.14 22.72 -39.76
N LEU A 23 -25.88 21.51 -40.28
CA LEU A 23 -26.46 20.22 -39.89
C LEU A 23 -26.25 19.90 -38.40
N ILE A 24 -27.37 19.79 -37.69
CA ILE A 24 -27.53 18.80 -36.61
C ILE A 24 -27.89 17.49 -37.32
N SER A 25 -26.99 16.52 -37.31
CA SER A 25 -27.28 15.16 -37.73
C SER A 25 -27.01 14.20 -36.58
N SER A 26 -28.10 13.85 -35.90
CA SER A 26 -28.26 12.61 -35.17
C SER A 26 -28.10 11.42 -36.12
N LEU A 27 -27.13 10.55 -35.86
CA LEU A 27 -27.16 9.18 -36.32
C LEU A 27 -26.94 8.29 -35.09
N ALA A 28 -28.01 7.60 -34.71
CA ALA A 28 -27.99 6.50 -33.78
C ALA A 28 -27.13 5.37 -34.39
N THR A 29 -26.11 4.93 -33.66
CA THR A 29 -25.46 3.64 -33.85
C THR A 29 -25.96 2.64 -32.80
N PRO A 30 -26.04 1.35 -33.14
CA PRO A 30 -26.57 0.32 -32.24
C PRO A 30 -25.64 0.16 -31.04
N GLY A 31 -26.24 -0.03 -29.87
CA GLY A 31 -25.51 -0.27 -28.63
C GLY A 31 -24.60 -1.49 -28.74
N CYS A 32 -23.30 -1.23 -28.85
CA CYS A 32 -22.34 -2.04 -28.11
C CYS A 32 -22.57 -1.69 -26.64
N ALA A 33 -23.24 -2.59 -25.91
CA ALA A 33 -23.04 -2.67 -24.49
C ALA A 33 -21.54 -2.92 -24.29
N ALA A 34 -20.78 -1.85 -24.03
CA ALA A 34 -19.46 -1.99 -23.45
C ALA A 34 -19.66 -2.78 -22.17
N GLU A 35 -19.11 -3.98 -22.11
CA GLU A 35 -18.93 -4.67 -20.85
C GLU A 35 -18.38 -3.64 -19.85
N LYS A 36 -18.96 -3.56 -18.65
CA LYS A 36 -18.30 -2.90 -17.52
C LYS A 36 -17.08 -3.75 -17.14
N GLY A 37 -16.07 -3.76 -18.02
CA GLY A 37 -14.71 -4.13 -17.69
C GLY A 37 -14.24 -3.08 -16.70
N SER A 38 -14.29 -3.42 -15.42
CA SER A 38 -13.77 -2.59 -14.35
C SER A 38 -12.27 -2.37 -14.61
N SER A 39 -11.92 -1.28 -15.31
CA SER A 39 -10.54 -0.80 -15.38
C SER A 39 -10.01 -0.64 -13.96
N SER A 40 -8.82 -1.17 -13.67
CA SER A 40 -8.18 -0.99 -12.38
C SER A 40 -8.02 0.50 -12.05
N MET A 41 -8.28 0.88 -10.80
CA MET A 41 -8.03 2.25 -10.34
C MET A 41 -6.54 2.38 -10.06
N ARG A 42 -5.81 3.15 -10.86
CA ARG A 42 -4.36 3.37 -10.66
C ARG A 42 -4.14 4.81 -10.25
N CYS A 43 -3.66 5.03 -9.03
CA CYS A 43 -3.51 6.37 -8.45
C CYS A 43 -2.06 6.64 -8.04
N ILE A 44 -1.61 7.85 -8.34
CA ILE A 44 -0.31 8.35 -7.90
C ILE A 44 -0.55 9.68 -7.19
N ASN A 45 -0.13 9.79 -5.93
CA ASN A 45 -0.18 11.06 -5.19
C ASN A 45 1.21 11.65 -5.04
N ILE A 46 1.31 12.97 -5.23
CA ILE A 46 2.47 13.75 -4.78
C ILE A 46 2.14 14.30 -3.40
N ILE A 47 2.82 13.80 -2.37
CA ILE A 47 2.63 14.17 -0.97
C ILE A 47 3.95 14.72 -0.43
N ASN A 48 3.97 16.01 -0.08
CA ASN A 48 5.09 16.64 0.61
C ASN A 48 4.61 17.01 2.02
N PHE A 49 5.42 16.69 3.02
CA PHE A 49 5.09 16.96 4.42
C PHE A 49 6.12 17.90 5.04
N ILE A 50 5.64 18.85 5.82
CA ILE A 50 6.35 20.06 6.19
C ILE A 50 6.41 20.16 7.71
N ARG A 51 7.62 20.16 8.25
CA ARG A 51 7.92 20.51 9.64
C ARG A 51 8.30 21.98 9.75
N GLY A 52 7.93 22.61 10.86
CA GLY A 52 8.22 24.00 11.14
C GLY A 52 9.65 24.23 11.63
N VAL A 53 10.18 23.24 12.36
CA VAL A 53 11.52 23.27 12.96
C VAL A 53 12.25 21.94 12.77
N GLU A 54 13.58 21.98 12.78
CA GLU A 54 14.47 20.81 12.79
C GLU A 54 15.41 20.92 14.00
N PRO A 55 15.12 20.22 15.11
CA PRO A 55 15.88 20.34 16.35
C PRO A 55 17.19 19.56 16.33
N ARG A 56 17.41 18.67 15.36
CA ARG A 56 18.62 17.83 15.30
C ARG A 56 19.83 18.59 14.75
N PHE A 57 19.60 19.52 13.83
CA PHE A 57 20.64 20.29 13.15
C PHE A 57 20.07 21.52 12.46
N GLN A 58 20.92 22.50 12.15
CA GLN A 58 20.51 23.68 11.40
C GLN A 58 20.32 23.34 9.92
N THR A 59 19.15 23.65 9.36
CA THR A 59 18.84 23.47 7.94
C THR A 59 17.81 24.51 7.47
N ASP A 60 17.76 24.75 6.16
CA ASP A 60 16.70 25.55 5.54
C ASP A 60 15.51 24.65 5.21
N LEU A 61 14.43 24.80 5.99
CA LEU A 61 13.21 24.03 5.82
C LEU A 61 12.26 24.61 4.76
N LEU A 62 12.46 25.85 4.30
CA LEU A 62 11.62 26.48 3.29
C LEU A 62 12.13 26.19 1.87
N LEU A 63 13.44 26.18 1.66
CA LEU A 63 14.02 25.95 0.33
C LEU A 63 13.55 24.64 -0.33
N PRO A 64 13.50 23.47 0.35
CA PRO A 64 12.94 22.26 -0.23
C PRO A 64 11.49 22.45 -0.70
N VAL A 65 10.65 23.07 0.14
CA VAL A 65 9.23 23.35 -0.19
C VAL A 65 9.12 24.22 -1.43
N GLN A 66 9.96 25.25 -1.56
CA GLN A 66 9.98 26.14 -2.73
C GLN A 66 10.35 25.39 -4.01
N LYS A 67 11.37 24.53 -3.95
CA LYS A 67 11.86 23.77 -5.11
C LYS A 67 10.91 22.65 -5.53
N GLN A 68 10.30 21.97 -4.56
CA GLN A 68 9.21 21.04 -4.81
C GLN A 68 8.03 21.75 -5.50
N MET A 69 7.60 22.90 -4.98
CA MET A 69 6.49 23.69 -5.55
C MET A 69 6.80 24.15 -6.98
N GLU A 70 8.03 24.62 -7.23
CA GLU A 70 8.51 25.04 -8.56
C GLU A 70 8.34 23.91 -9.59
N LEU A 71 8.85 22.71 -9.28
CA LEU A 71 8.80 21.56 -10.19
C LEU A 71 7.37 21.03 -10.37
N ILE A 72 6.62 20.84 -9.28
CA ILE A 72 5.22 20.39 -9.34
C ILE A 72 4.38 21.33 -10.21
N THR A 73 4.53 22.65 -10.00
CA THR A 73 3.77 23.66 -10.75
C THR A 73 4.20 23.74 -12.20
N LYS A 74 5.52 23.62 -12.49
CA LYS A 74 6.05 23.52 -13.87
C LYS A 74 5.36 22.40 -14.65
N HIS A 75 5.15 21.25 -14.02
CA HIS A 75 4.47 20.12 -14.64
C HIS A 75 2.94 20.17 -14.50
N GLN A 76 2.36 21.13 -13.78
CA GLN A 76 0.91 21.25 -13.52
C GLN A 76 0.32 20.02 -12.82
N PHE A 77 1.06 19.42 -11.88
CA PHE A 77 0.53 18.31 -11.11
C PHE A 77 -0.34 18.79 -9.94
N PRO A 78 -1.41 18.06 -9.58
CA PRO A 78 -1.99 18.18 -8.26
C PRO A 78 -1.01 17.64 -7.20
N ALA A 79 -1.01 18.25 -6.02
CA ALA A 79 -0.14 17.86 -4.92
C ALA A 79 -0.80 18.10 -3.57
N THR A 80 -0.38 17.34 -2.56
CA THR A 80 -0.84 17.47 -1.18
C THR A 80 0.30 17.97 -0.31
N TRP A 81 0.07 19.06 0.42
CA TRP A 81 1.02 19.67 1.35
C TRP A 81 0.53 19.42 2.78
N LEU A 82 1.20 18.54 3.51
CA LEU A 82 0.81 18.16 4.87
C LEU A 82 1.64 18.95 5.89
N LEU A 83 1.00 19.84 6.63
CA LEU A 83 1.67 20.68 7.63
C LEU A 83 1.66 19.97 8.98
N GLN A 84 2.84 19.83 9.61
CA GLN A 84 2.92 19.57 11.04
C GLN A 84 2.39 20.79 11.80
N PHE A 85 1.94 20.61 13.04
CA PHE A 85 1.29 21.68 13.78
C PHE A 85 2.16 22.94 13.93
N ASP A 86 3.48 22.81 14.07
CA ASP A 86 4.41 23.95 14.11
C ASP A 86 4.44 24.69 12.77
N ALA A 87 4.56 23.98 11.65
CA ALA A 87 4.49 24.57 10.31
C ALA A 87 3.12 25.19 10.00
N LEU A 88 2.06 24.70 10.64
CA LEU A 88 0.71 25.25 10.52
C LEU A 88 0.58 26.59 11.26
N VAL A 89 1.21 26.76 12.42
CA VAL A 89 0.99 27.94 13.28
C VAL A 89 2.16 28.94 13.28
N ALA A 90 3.32 28.55 12.77
CA ALA A 90 4.55 29.34 12.82
C ALA A 90 5.38 29.20 11.54
N GLY A 91 6.33 30.12 11.39
CA GLY A 91 7.23 30.17 10.24
C GLY A 91 6.55 30.64 8.95
N PRO A 92 7.24 30.52 7.80
CA PRO A 92 6.80 31.11 6.55
C PRO A 92 5.83 30.22 5.75
N PHE A 93 5.52 29.01 6.22
CA PHE A 93 4.92 27.96 5.38
C PHE A 93 3.49 28.25 4.96
N VAL A 94 2.61 28.65 5.88
CA VAL A 94 1.22 28.99 5.54
C VAL A 94 1.14 30.17 4.56
N ASP A 95 1.90 31.24 4.81
CA ASP A 95 1.93 32.40 3.93
C ASP A 95 2.48 32.06 2.55
N TYR A 96 3.54 31.25 2.52
CA TYR A 96 4.11 30.75 1.27
C TYR A 96 3.09 29.92 0.49
N LEU A 97 2.44 28.93 1.12
CA LEU A 97 1.45 28.07 0.47
C LEU A 97 0.25 28.87 -0.02
N LYS A 98 -0.32 29.77 0.79
CA LYS A 98 -1.45 30.64 0.38
C LYS A 98 -1.12 31.50 -0.83
N THR A 99 0.14 31.90 -0.97
CA THR A 99 0.58 32.77 -2.07
C THR A 99 0.92 31.99 -3.34
N HIS A 100 1.49 30.78 -3.22
CA HIS A 100 2.13 30.09 -4.35
C HIS A 100 1.48 28.77 -4.77
N MET A 101 0.61 28.16 -3.95
CA MET A 101 -0.01 26.88 -4.32
C MET A 101 -0.93 27.04 -5.53
N ALA A 102 -0.87 26.08 -6.46
CA ALA A 102 -1.83 26.03 -7.56
C ALA A 102 -3.23 25.65 -7.05
N VAL A 103 -4.28 26.02 -7.81
CA VAL A 103 -5.68 25.71 -7.47
C VAL A 103 -5.94 24.21 -7.31
N GLY A 104 -5.18 23.36 -8.01
CA GLY A 104 -5.28 21.90 -7.92
C GLY A 104 -4.51 21.28 -6.75
N HIS A 105 -3.92 22.08 -5.85
CA HIS A 105 -3.23 21.58 -4.67
C HIS A 105 -4.19 21.47 -3.47
N GLU A 106 -3.85 20.58 -2.55
CA GLU A 106 -4.51 20.38 -1.27
C GLU A 106 -3.55 20.70 -0.12
N VAL A 107 -4.08 21.26 0.98
CA VAL A 107 -3.37 21.34 2.26
C VAL A 107 -4.05 20.41 3.26
N GLY A 108 -3.25 19.60 3.95
CA GLY A 108 -3.68 18.68 5.01
C GLY A 108 -2.78 18.75 6.24
N ILE A 109 -2.87 17.76 7.11
CA ILE A 109 -2.12 17.72 8.38
C ILE A 109 -1.13 16.56 8.40
N TRP A 110 0.12 16.85 8.77
CA TRP A 110 1.09 15.87 9.24
C TRP A 110 0.96 15.74 10.76
N PHE A 111 0.27 14.70 11.22
CA PHE A 111 -0.20 14.53 12.58
C PHE A 111 0.84 13.81 13.46
N GLU A 112 2.00 14.42 13.59
CA GLU A 112 3.03 14.05 14.56
C GLU A 112 3.14 15.14 15.62
N MET A 113 3.16 14.73 16.89
CA MET A 113 3.06 15.66 17.99
C MET A 113 4.39 16.38 18.17
N ASN A 114 4.29 17.68 18.37
CA ASN A 114 5.39 18.56 18.74
C ASN A 114 4.98 19.38 19.97
N GLU A 115 5.94 20.12 20.53
CA GLU A 115 5.73 20.90 21.75
C GLU A 115 4.63 21.96 21.58
N MET A 116 4.62 22.66 20.43
CA MET A 116 3.61 23.68 20.15
C MET A 116 2.19 23.10 20.12
N HIS A 117 2.03 21.91 19.54
CA HIS A 117 0.75 21.20 19.48
C HIS A 117 0.27 20.77 20.85
N CYS A 118 1.16 20.16 21.64
CA CYS A 118 0.85 19.71 22.99
C CYS A 118 0.44 20.88 23.89
N ASN A 119 1.20 21.97 23.84
CA ASN A 119 0.91 23.21 24.58
C ASN A 119 -0.45 23.80 24.17
N ALA A 120 -0.73 23.89 22.87
CA ALA A 120 -2.02 24.39 22.37
C ALA A 120 -3.19 23.51 22.79
N ALA A 121 -2.99 22.19 22.89
CA ALA A 121 -4.02 21.22 23.28
C ALA A 121 -4.19 21.09 24.80
N GLY A 122 -3.32 21.72 25.60
CA GLY A 122 -3.28 21.51 27.05
C GLY A 122 -2.95 20.06 27.41
N VAL A 123 -1.98 19.48 26.71
CA VAL A 123 -1.44 18.12 26.89
C VAL A 123 0.06 18.25 27.18
N ASP A 124 0.59 17.43 28.09
CA ASP A 124 2.00 17.49 28.45
C ASP A 124 2.90 17.11 27.25
N TRP A 125 3.87 17.98 26.93
CA TRP A 125 4.95 17.65 26.02
C TRP A 125 5.94 16.69 26.67
N ARG A 126 6.41 15.69 25.91
CA ARG A 126 7.24 14.58 26.43
C ARG A 126 8.58 14.42 25.70
N GLY A 127 8.93 15.36 24.83
CA GLY A 127 10.19 15.35 24.10
C GLY A 127 11.39 15.63 24.99
N ARG A 128 12.57 15.29 24.49
CA ARG A 128 13.84 15.65 25.14
C ARG A 128 13.97 17.17 25.28
N PRO A 129 14.64 17.68 26.34
CA PRO A 129 14.90 19.11 26.48
C PRO A 129 15.60 19.69 25.24
N GLY A 130 15.07 20.80 24.70
CA GLY A 130 15.59 21.44 23.49
C GLY A 130 15.12 20.82 22.17
N PHE A 131 14.27 19.79 22.22
CA PHE A 131 13.65 19.18 21.04
C PHE A 131 12.19 19.60 20.94
N GLU A 132 11.89 20.44 19.94
CA GLU A 132 10.51 20.89 19.68
C GLU A 132 9.65 19.79 19.06
N TRP A 133 10.26 18.83 18.36
CA TRP A 133 9.69 17.53 18.06
C TRP A 133 10.71 16.43 18.38
N ASP A 134 10.23 15.23 18.72
CA ASP A 134 11.08 14.09 19.04
C ASP A 134 10.51 12.83 18.40
N HIS A 135 11.33 12.06 17.68
CA HIS A 135 10.87 10.92 16.87
C HIS A 135 10.48 9.69 17.71
N HIS A 136 10.84 9.64 18.98
CA HIS A 136 10.55 8.48 19.82
C HIS A 136 9.03 8.23 19.92
N PRO A 137 8.59 6.96 19.86
CA PRO A 137 7.17 6.61 19.84
C PRO A 137 6.28 7.19 20.94
N PRO A 138 6.71 7.31 22.21
CA PRO A 138 5.86 7.85 23.27
C PRO A 138 5.68 9.37 23.18
N VAL A 139 6.39 10.02 22.25
CA VAL A 139 6.37 11.47 22.05
C VAL A 139 5.73 11.82 20.71
N ALA A 140 6.24 11.27 19.61
CA ALA A 140 5.87 11.68 18.25
C ALA A 140 4.44 11.25 17.87
N PHE A 141 4.01 10.09 18.36
CA PHE A 141 2.84 9.39 17.83
C PHE A 141 1.70 9.34 18.83
N THR A 142 0.49 9.22 18.31
CA THR A 142 -0.75 9.18 19.11
C THR A 142 -0.78 8.04 20.13
N ILE A 143 -0.10 6.93 19.84
CA ILE A 143 0.07 5.80 20.77
C ILE A 143 0.80 6.18 22.07
N GLY A 144 1.55 7.29 22.09
CA GLY A 144 2.18 7.86 23.29
C GLY A 144 1.22 8.61 24.22
N TYR A 145 -0.02 8.83 23.79
CA TYR A 145 -1.02 9.64 24.51
C TYR A 145 -2.23 8.79 24.91
N THR A 146 -2.90 9.17 26.00
CA THR A 146 -4.17 8.56 26.44
C THR A 146 -5.29 8.91 25.46
N GLU A 147 -6.39 8.14 25.45
CA GLU A 147 -7.55 8.41 24.57
C GLU A 147 -8.09 9.85 24.72
N ALA A 148 -8.13 10.37 25.96
CA ALA A 148 -8.56 11.75 26.21
C ALA A 148 -7.57 12.79 25.65
N GLU A 149 -6.26 12.55 25.76
CA GLU A 149 -5.24 13.42 25.16
C GLU A 149 -5.25 13.34 23.64
N ARG A 150 -5.46 12.15 23.05
CA ARG A 150 -5.60 11.96 21.60
C ARG A 150 -6.74 12.81 21.03
N ILE A 151 -7.90 12.82 21.70
CA ILE A 151 -9.03 13.67 21.31
C ILE A 151 -8.64 15.15 21.39
N LYS A 152 -8.01 15.60 22.48
CA LYS A 152 -7.59 17.01 22.63
C LYS A 152 -6.62 17.44 21.54
N LEU A 153 -5.61 16.62 21.24
CA LEU A 153 -4.63 16.87 20.18
C LEU A 153 -5.33 16.95 18.82
N ALA A 154 -6.19 15.98 18.50
CA ALA A 154 -6.93 15.94 17.25
C ALA A 154 -7.84 17.16 17.08
N ASP A 155 -8.65 17.47 18.10
CA ASP A 155 -9.59 18.59 18.08
C ASP A 155 -8.86 19.94 17.94
N THR A 156 -7.72 20.10 18.62
CA THR A 156 -6.91 21.31 18.57
C THR A 156 -6.31 21.52 17.17
N ALA A 157 -5.74 20.49 16.57
CA ALA A 157 -5.19 20.57 15.22
C ALA A 157 -6.28 20.92 14.19
N MET A 158 -7.46 20.31 14.30
CA MET A 158 -8.59 20.57 13.41
C MET A 158 -9.15 21.99 13.59
N ALA A 159 -9.23 22.49 14.83
CA ALA A 159 -9.69 23.84 15.12
C ALA A 159 -8.74 24.91 14.57
N GLU A 160 -7.43 24.76 14.79
CA GLU A 160 -6.43 25.71 14.33
C GLU A 160 -6.32 25.68 12.79
N PHE A 161 -6.36 24.50 12.18
CA PHE A 161 -6.42 24.39 10.72
C PHE A 161 -7.62 25.14 10.16
N LYS A 162 -8.83 24.94 10.71
CA LYS A 162 -10.04 25.62 10.25
C LYS A 162 -9.97 27.13 10.45
N LYS A 163 -9.36 27.62 11.53
CA LYS A 163 -9.14 29.05 11.74
C LYS A 163 -8.26 29.66 10.65
N ILE A 164 -7.24 28.94 10.19
CA ILE A 164 -6.27 29.42 9.20
C ILE A 164 -6.80 29.31 7.76
N TRP A 165 -7.46 28.20 7.44
CA TRP A 165 -7.86 27.85 6.07
C TRP A 165 -9.37 28.04 5.80
N GLY A 166 -10.20 28.21 6.84
CA GLY A 166 -11.65 28.37 6.72
C GLY A 166 -12.43 27.06 6.54
N TYR A 167 -11.75 25.92 6.41
CA TYR A 167 -12.34 24.59 6.25
C TYR A 167 -11.55 23.54 7.05
N TYR A 168 -12.13 22.35 7.28
CA TYR A 168 -11.39 21.22 7.89
C TYR A 168 -10.58 20.46 6.84
N PRO A 169 -9.36 20.00 7.17
CA PRO A 169 -8.49 19.30 6.22
C PRO A 169 -9.16 18.03 5.69
N LYS A 170 -8.84 17.64 4.46
CA LYS A 170 -9.35 16.39 3.85
C LYS A 170 -8.38 15.23 3.99
N SER A 171 -7.11 15.51 4.24
CA SER A 171 -6.05 14.52 4.36
C SER A 171 -5.28 14.67 5.66
N VAL A 172 -5.01 13.54 6.32
CA VAL A 172 -4.19 13.47 7.54
C VAL A 172 -3.18 12.33 7.38
N ALA A 173 -1.90 12.58 7.62
CA ALA A 173 -0.89 11.52 7.60
C ALA A 173 0.04 11.61 8.80
N SER A 174 0.70 10.52 9.14
CA SER A 174 1.79 10.46 10.11
C SER A 174 2.51 9.14 9.90
N TRP A 175 3.78 9.03 10.32
CA TRP A 175 4.46 7.74 10.26
C TRP A 175 3.72 6.66 11.04
N ASN A 176 3.11 6.98 12.17
CA ASN A 176 2.41 6.01 13.00
C ASN A 176 1.18 6.64 13.66
N LEU A 177 0.03 6.02 13.40
CA LEU A 177 -1.29 6.45 13.87
C LEU A 177 -1.99 5.31 14.61
N ASP A 178 -3.11 5.63 15.25
CA ASP A 178 -3.99 4.65 15.88
C ASP A 178 -5.43 4.73 15.37
N SER A 179 -6.10 3.58 15.41
CA SER A 179 -7.49 3.41 14.96
C SER A 179 -8.48 4.27 15.74
N PHE A 180 -8.23 4.56 17.02
CA PHE A 180 -9.11 5.41 17.82
C PHE A 180 -9.06 6.86 17.33
N THR A 181 -7.87 7.42 17.14
CA THR A 181 -7.72 8.78 16.57
C THR A 181 -8.26 8.88 15.15
N MET A 182 -7.99 7.89 14.29
CA MET A 182 -8.53 7.87 12.93
C MET A 182 -10.07 7.81 12.92
N SER A 183 -10.68 7.00 13.79
CA SER A 183 -12.14 6.90 13.89
C SER A 183 -12.74 8.24 14.30
N HIS A 184 -12.21 8.88 15.35
CA HIS A 184 -12.65 10.19 15.82
C HIS A 184 -12.56 11.25 14.72
N LEU A 185 -11.42 11.31 14.03
CA LEU A 185 -11.20 12.28 12.95
C LEU A 185 -12.16 12.05 11.76
N SER A 186 -12.38 10.79 11.37
CA SER A 186 -13.30 10.44 10.30
C SER A 186 -14.75 10.79 10.66
N GLU A 187 -15.20 10.40 11.84
CA GLU A 187 -16.59 10.55 12.28
C GLU A 187 -16.95 12.02 12.58
N LYS A 188 -16.03 12.78 13.19
CA LYS A 188 -16.29 14.16 13.60
C LYS A 188 -15.97 15.20 12.53
N TYR A 189 -14.90 15.00 11.75
CA TYR A 189 -14.38 16.00 10.81
C TYR A 189 -14.51 15.61 9.34
N GLY A 190 -14.88 14.36 9.04
CA GLY A 190 -15.09 13.91 7.66
C GLY A 190 -13.81 13.88 6.84
N ILE A 191 -12.71 13.39 7.43
CA ILE A 191 -11.43 13.16 6.72
C ILE A 191 -11.68 12.25 5.51
N ASP A 192 -11.10 12.58 4.36
CA ASP A 192 -11.28 11.83 3.12
C ASP A 192 -10.25 10.71 2.95
N ALA A 193 -9.04 10.87 3.46
CA ALA A 193 -7.98 9.86 3.42
C ALA A 193 -6.98 10.02 4.57
N TYR A 194 -6.33 8.90 4.89
CA TYR A 194 -5.13 8.84 5.72
C TYR A 194 -3.93 8.36 4.92
N ALA A 195 -2.73 8.72 5.34
CA ALA A 195 -1.51 8.09 4.85
C ALA A 195 -0.57 7.75 6.01
N VAL A 196 0.14 6.64 5.88
CA VAL A 196 1.04 6.12 6.90
C VAL A 196 2.28 5.50 6.26
N CYS A 197 3.34 5.27 7.05
CA CYS A 197 4.55 4.61 6.56
C CYS A 197 4.22 3.24 5.94
N ARG A 198 5.09 2.77 5.04
CA ARG A 198 5.17 1.37 4.60
C ARG A 198 5.59 0.43 5.73
N ASP A 199 5.77 -0.87 5.46
CA ASP A 199 6.33 -1.77 6.47
C ASP A 199 7.73 -1.29 6.84
N GLN A 200 8.07 -1.31 8.12
CA GLN A 200 9.28 -0.67 8.63
C GLN A 200 9.78 -1.42 9.86
N ILE A 201 11.10 -1.58 9.98
CA ILE A 201 11.73 -2.37 11.04
C ILE A 201 12.72 -1.49 11.81
N ALA A 202 12.44 -1.28 13.10
CA ALA A 202 13.31 -0.59 14.05
C ALA A 202 13.84 0.76 13.52
N THR A 203 12.98 1.52 12.85
CA THR A 203 13.29 2.89 12.39
C THR A 203 12.53 3.85 13.26
N ASP A 204 13.22 4.86 13.79
CA ASP A 204 12.68 5.83 14.75
C ASP A 204 12.02 5.19 15.99
N GLY A 205 12.53 4.03 16.41
CA GLY A 205 12.02 3.31 17.58
C GLY A 205 10.72 2.54 17.35
N PHE A 206 10.29 2.31 16.10
CA PHE A 206 9.11 1.48 15.85
C PHE A 206 9.28 0.47 14.71
N THR A 207 8.52 -0.61 14.83
CA THR A 207 8.34 -1.65 13.82
C THR A 207 6.87 -1.77 13.46
N ILE A 208 6.54 -1.58 12.19
CA ILE A 208 5.23 -1.92 11.59
C ILE A 208 5.47 -3.05 10.59
N TRP A 209 4.78 -4.16 10.74
CA TRP A 209 5.00 -5.33 9.88
C TRP A 209 3.71 -6.07 9.59
N GLY A 210 3.52 -6.52 8.34
CA GLY A 210 2.36 -7.33 7.97
C GLY A 210 1.16 -6.53 7.43
N ALA A 211 1.23 -5.21 7.38
CA ALA A 211 0.11 -4.38 6.94
C ALA A 211 -0.11 -4.47 5.41
N PRO A 212 -1.29 -4.06 4.88
CA PRO A 212 -1.48 -3.95 3.44
C PRO A 212 -0.45 -2.99 2.81
N ILE A 213 -0.12 -3.22 1.54
CA ILE A 213 0.97 -2.61 0.76
C ILE A 213 0.52 -1.35 0.02
N ALA A 214 -0.74 -1.28 -0.41
CA ALA A 214 -1.30 -0.15 -1.17
C ALA A 214 -2.39 0.62 -0.39
N GLY A 215 -3.68 0.49 -0.72
CA GLY A 215 -4.76 1.23 -0.07
C GLY A 215 -5.79 0.34 0.61
N TYR A 216 -6.30 0.73 1.78
CA TYR A 216 -7.30 -0.08 2.50
C TYR A 216 -8.17 0.77 3.42
N PHE A 217 -9.37 0.30 3.70
CA PHE A 217 -10.14 0.81 4.84
C PHE A 217 -9.69 0.10 6.12
N PRO A 218 -9.17 0.85 7.12
CA PRO A 218 -8.66 0.25 8.34
C PRO A 218 -9.78 -0.22 9.28
N SER A 219 -9.44 -1.17 10.15
CA SER A 219 -10.29 -1.62 11.24
C SER A 219 -10.36 -0.58 12.36
N LYS A 220 -11.55 -0.43 12.96
CA LYS A 220 -11.78 0.36 14.17
C LYS A 220 -11.02 -0.17 15.39
N LEU A 221 -10.55 -1.41 15.36
CA LEU A 221 -9.69 -1.98 16.41
C LEU A 221 -8.20 -1.92 16.07
N ASN A 222 -7.85 -1.81 14.78
CA ASN A 222 -6.45 -1.76 14.38
C ASN A 222 -6.23 -1.08 13.04
N CYS A 223 -5.56 0.07 13.04
CA CYS A 223 -5.40 0.84 11.81
C CYS A 223 -4.39 0.24 10.83
N TRP A 224 -3.58 -0.72 11.25
CA TRP A 224 -2.64 -1.44 10.38
C TRP A 224 -3.25 -2.70 9.75
N SER A 225 -4.49 -3.03 10.14
CA SER A 225 -5.26 -4.14 9.61
C SER A 225 -6.46 -3.61 8.82
N PRO A 226 -6.78 -4.18 7.65
CA PRO A 226 -8.03 -3.87 6.98
C PRO A 226 -9.21 -4.39 7.81
N ALA A 227 -10.34 -3.65 7.77
CA ALA A 227 -11.58 -4.18 8.32
C ALA A 227 -12.07 -5.36 7.47
N LEU A 228 -12.39 -6.49 8.11
CA LEU A 228 -12.98 -7.64 7.42
C LEU A 228 -14.45 -7.39 7.14
N GLU A 229 -15.18 -6.78 8.07
CA GLU A 229 -16.60 -6.48 7.95
C GLU A 229 -16.85 -4.96 7.89
N PRO A 230 -17.79 -4.48 7.04
CA PRO A 230 -18.09 -3.05 6.92
C PRO A 230 -18.41 -2.33 8.24
N ARG A 231 -19.04 -3.03 9.20
CA ARG A 231 -19.38 -2.45 10.51
C ARG A 231 -18.15 -2.12 11.38
N ASN A 232 -17.05 -2.81 11.13
CA ASN A 232 -15.78 -2.63 11.85
C ASN A 232 -14.86 -1.65 11.11
N GLN A 233 -15.33 -1.05 10.03
CA GLN A 233 -14.55 -0.21 9.14
C GLN A 233 -14.53 1.25 9.59
N ILE A 234 -13.36 1.87 9.53
CA ILE A 234 -13.24 3.32 9.47
C ILE A 234 -13.50 3.74 8.02
N PRO A 235 -14.45 4.64 7.73
CA PRO A 235 -14.95 4.89 6.37
C PRO A 235 -13.96 5.63 5.46
N SER A 236 -12.77 5.99 5.98
CA SER A 236 -11.75 6.73 5.26
C SER A 236 -10.53 5.84 5.04
N PRO A 237 -10.08 5.68 3.77
CA PRO A 237 -9.00 4.78 3.45
C PRO A 237 -7.65 5.29 3.96
N VAL A 238 -6.75 4.36 4.22
CA VAL A 238 -5.33 4.56 4.45
C VAL A 238 -4.58 4.23 3.16
N PHE A 239 -3.62 5.09 2.78
CA PHE A 239 -2.68 4.86 1.70
C PHE A 239 -1.26 4.72 2.23
N ARG A 240 -0.52 3.72 1.73
CA ARG A 240 0.86 3.44 2.16
C ARG A 240 1.87 4.30 1.43
N MET A 241 2.72 5.00 2.18
CA MET A 241 3.66 5.96 1.61
C MET A 241 4.99 5.32 1.18
N LEU A 242 5.75 6.14 0.45
CA LEU A 242 7.17 6.03 0.15
C LEU A 242 7.55 4.96 -0.89
N GLY A 243 6.65 4.69 -1.84
CA GLY A 243 6.89 3.85 -3.04
C GLY A 243 7.90 2.72 -2.85
N GLN A 244 7.56 1.78 -1.98
CA GLN A 244 8.43 0.67 -1.59
C GLN A 244 8.72 -0.27 -2.78
N ASP A 245 9.98 -0.65 -2.99
CA ASP A 245 10.31 -1.72 -3.93
C ASP A 245 9.67 -3.06 -3.51
N PRO A 246 8.87 -3.72 -4.36
CA PRO A 246 8.22 -4.99 -4.04
C PRO A 246 9.18 -6.19 -4.00
N VAL A 247 10.40 -6.09 -4.55
CA VAL A 247 11.33 -7.23 -4.68
C VAL A 247 12.23 -7.36 -3.46
N TYR A 248 13.03 -6.33 -3.20
CA TYR A 248 14.18 -6.36 -2.29
C TYR A 248 13.88 -5.72 -0.94
N TYR A 249 12.96 -4.76 -0.83
CA TYR A 249 12.72 -4.07 0.44
C TYR A 249 12.37 -5.01 1.62
N TYR A 250 11.72 -6.15 1.34
CA TYR A 250 11.33 -7.12 2.37
C TYR A 250 12.52 -7.66 3.20
N GLU A 251 13.72 -7.69 2.64
CA GLU A 251 14.92 -8.13 3.37
C GLU A 251 15.94 -7.00 3.39
N LYS A 252 16.40 -6.55 4.56
CA LYS A 252 17.35 -5.42 4.65
C LYS A 252 18.80 -5.77 4.29
N GLU A 253 19.10 -7.00 3.86
CA GLU A 253 20.47 -7.51 3.73
C GLU A 253 20.86 -7.81 2.28
N TRP A 254 20.99 -6.78 1.45
CA TRP A 254 21.60 -6.92 0.12
C TRP A 254 23.02 -6.35 0.14
N SER A 255 23.96 -7.17 -0.34
CA SER A 255 25.32 -6.72 -0.62
C SER A 255 25.35 -6.24 -2.07
N LEU A 256 25.75 -5.00 -2.30
CA LEU A 256 26.08 -4.55 -3.65
C LEU A 256 27.19 -5.43 -4.25
N PRO A 257 27.36 -5.48 -5.58
CA PRO A 257 28.49 -6.13 -6.24
C PRO A 257 29.86 -5.69 -5.70
N SER A 258 29.94 -4.48 -5.14
CA SER A 258 31.13 -3.91 -4.48
C SER A 258 31.41 -4.45 -3.07
N GLY A 259 30.55 -5.31 -2.52
CA GLY A 259 30.60 -5.79 -1.14
C GLY A 259 30.08 -4.79 -0.09
N ARG A 260 29.70 -3.56 -0.50
CA ARG A 260 29.06 -2.58 0.39
C ARG A 260 27.63 -3.05 0.71
N ARG A 261 27.32 -3.18 2.00
CA ARG A 261 25.93 -3.29 2.46
C ARG A 261 25.31 -1.89 2.44
N LEU A 262 24.27 -1.69 1.64
CA LEU A 262 23.46 -0.47 1.75
C LEU A 262 22.55 -0.62 2.96
N GLY A 263 22.63 0.34 3.88
CA GLY A 263 21.65 0.51 4.96
C GLY A 263 20.48 1.42 4.56
N GLU A 264 20.45 1.83 3.30
CA GLU A 264 19.42 2.68 2.70
C GLU A 264 18.20 1.82 2.32
N PRO A 265 16.99 2.39 2.36
CA PRO A 265 15.80 1.67 1.93
C PRO A 265 15.65 1.69 0.38
N ASP A 266 15.10 0.61 -0.19
CA ASP A 266 14.77 0.50 -1.61
C ASP A 266 13.38 1.09 -1.90
N THR A 267 13.33 2.34 -2.39
CA THR A 267 12.12 3.19 -2.36
C THR A 267 12.14 4.27 -3.44
N MET A 268 10.98 4.85 -3.71
CA MET A 268 10.82 6.05 -4.54
C MET A 268 11.17 7.37 -3.81
N GLU A 269 11.70 7.36 -2.59
CA GLU A 269 12.08 8.61 -1.93
C GLU A 269 13.32 9.21 -2.63
N PRO A 270 13.28 10.48 -3.11
CA PRO A 270 14.36 11.08 -3.89
C PRO A 270 15.69 11.27 -3.14
N VAL A 271 15.69 11.07 -1.82
CA VAL A 271 16.89 11.18 -0.97
C VAL A 271 17.73 9.91 -0.94
N TRP A 272 17.17 8.77 -1.34
CA TRP A 272 17.87 7.48 -1.34
C TRP A 272 18.41 7.13 -2.73
N THR A 273 19.44 6.28 -2.76
CA THR A 273 20.08 5.86 -4.02
C THR A 273 19.06 5.25 -5.01
N SER A 274 18.12 4.44 -4.50
CA SER A 274 17.05 3.81 -5.29
C SER A 274 16.15 4.85 -5.96
N GLY A 275 15.64 5.82 -5.21
CA GLY A 275 14.77 6.89 -5.72
C GLY A 275 15.45 7.92 -6.62
N ARG A 276 16.76 7.76 -6.90
CA ARG A 276 17.54 8.53 -7.88
C ARG A 276 17.87 7.73 -9.13
N ALA A 277 17.66 6.42 -9.13
CA ALA A 277 18.03 5.53 -10.21
C ALA A 277 16.95 5.55 -11.32
N PRO A 278 17.25 6.03 -12.54
CA PRO A 278 16.23 6.15 -13.59
C PRO A 278 15.59 4.82 -13.99
N GLY A 279 16.36 3.71 -13.97
CA GLY A 279 15.84 2.36 -14.23
C GLY A 279 14.77 1.96 -13.23
N PHE A 280 15.08 2.04 -11.93
CA PHE A 280 14.11 1.75 -10.87
C PHE A 280 12.87 2.65 -10.94
N ILE A 281 13.05 3.96 -11.18
CA ILE A 281 11.92 4.90 -11.32
C ILE A 281 11.00 4.47 -12.47
N ALA A 282 11.57 4.13 -13.62
CA ALA A 282 10.81 3.69 -14.79
C ALA A 282 10.08 2.37 -14.53
N ASP A 283 10.76 1.37 -13.97
CA ASP A 283 10.20 0.04 -13.69
C ASP A 283 9.12 0.11 -12.62
N PHE A 284 9.31 0.93 -11.57
CA PHE A 284 8.31 1.15 -10.54
C PHE A 284 7.06 1.82 -11.10
N LEU A 285 7.21 2.86 -11.93
CA LEU A 285 6.07 3.50 -12.58
C LEU A 285 5.36 2.57 -13.58
N HIS A 286 6.11 1.75 -14.32
CA HIS A 286 5.57 0.72 -15.21
C HIS A 286 4.77 -0.33 -14.45
N MET A 287 5.27 -0.81 -13.31
CA MET A 287 4.53 -1.70 -12.42
C MET A 287 3.17 -1.09 -12.03
N ILE A 288 3.16 0.21 -11.68
CA ILE A 288 1.93 0.88 -11.28
C ILE A 288 0.99 1.12 -12.46
N SER A 289 1.49 1.35 -13.68
CA SER A 289 0.66 1.72 -14.84
C SER A 289 0.17 0.54 -15.67
N ASP A 290 0.96 -0.52 -15.77
CA ASP A 290 0.81 -1.56 -16.79
C ASP A 290 0.67 -2.97 -16.22
N GLU A 291 1.41 -3.28 -15.15
CA GLU A 291 1.39 -4.62 -14.56
C GLU A 291 0.06 -4.95 -13.84
N PRO A 292 -0.29 -6.24 -13.68
CA PRO A 292 -1.47 -6.66 -12.92
C PRO A 292 -1.53 -6.03 -11.52
N THR A 293 -2.66 -5.42 -11.19
CA THR A 293 -2.89 -4.72 -9.91
C THR A 293 -4.25 -5.03 -9.27
N LEU A 294 -5.04 -5.88 -9.91
CA LEU A 294 -6.43 -6.20 -9.61
C LEU A 294 -7.30 -4.94 -9.63
N LYS A 295 -7.82 -4.52 -8.48
CA LYS A 295 -8.77 -3.39 -8.41
C LYS A 295 -8.10 -2.06 -8.16
N PHE A 296 -6.95 -2.02 -7.49
CA PHE A 296 -6.31 -0.78 -7.10
C PHE A 296 -4.78 -0.87 -7.08
N GLY A 297 -4.15 0.00 -7.86
CA GLY A 297 -2.71 0.25 -7.86
C GLY A 297 -2.41 1.63 -7.30
N TYR A 298 -1.40 1.73 -6.44
CA TYR A 298 -1.11 2.97 -5.73
C TYR A 298 0.38 3.23 -5.58
N ALA A 299 0.77 4.49 -5.74
CA ALA A 299 2.07 4.99 -5.33
C ALA A 299 1.97 6.39 -4.71
N GLN A 300 2.93 6.69 -3.84
CA GLN A 300 3.20 8.04 -3.38
C GLN A 300 4.61 8.46 -3.82
N LEU A 301 4.70 9.68 -4.35
CA LEU A 301 5.93 10.43 -4.58
C LEU A 301 5.92 11.71 -3.74
N GLY A 302 7.06 12.39 -3.64
CA GLY A 302 7.25 13.57 -2.79
C GLY A 302 8.07 13.25 -1.55
N GLN A 303 8.44 14.28 -0.79
CA GLN A 303 9.45 14.18 0.27
C GLN A 303 9.22 15.18 1.39
N GLU A 304 9.67 14.87 2.61
CA GLU A 304 9.72 15.87 3.69
C GLU A 304 10.74 16.97 3.47
N ASN A 305 10.44 18.14 4.05
CA ASN A 305 11.34 19.29 4.06
C ASN A 305 12.48 19.20 5.09
N SER A 306 12.45 18.21 5.99
CA SER A 306 13.58 17.93 6.91
C SER A 306 14.83 17.41 6.18
N PHE A 307 14.67 16.87 4.97
CA PHE A 307 15.80 16.66 4.07
C PHE A 307 16.04 17.91 3.23
N SER A 308 17.30 18.34 3.17
CA SER A 308 17.68 19.54 2.42
C SER A 308 17.40 19.39 0.92
N TRP A 309 17.27 20.51 0.21
CA TRP A 309 17.09 20.47 -1.24
C TRP A 309 18.25 19.76 -1.95
N ASN A 310 19.49 19.92 -1.44
CA ASN A 310 20.67 19.28 -2.02
C ASN A 310 20.54 17.75 -2.01
N GLU A 311 19.95 17.16 -0.98
CA GLU A 311 19.72 15.72 -0.89
C GLU A 311 18.62 15.24 -1.85
N GLN A 312 17.68 16.12 -2.21
CA GLN A 312 16.55 15.81 -3.08
C GLN A 312 16.83 16.12 -4.56
N ALA A 313 17.72 17.05 -4.85
CA ALA A 313 17.90 17.68 -6.16
C ALA A 313 18.25 16.71 -7.29
N GLU A 314 18.88 15.57 -6.96
CA GLU A 314 19.22 14.54 -7.94
C GLU A 314 18.00 13.68 -8.32
N GLY A 315 17.15 13.31 -7.35
CA GLY A 315 16.04 12.38 -7.57
C GLY A 315 14.72 13.07 -7.93
N TYR A 316 14.41 14.19 -7.27
CA TYR A 316 13.09 14.83 -7.38
C TYR A 316 12.76 15.26 -8.82
N PRO A 317 13.65 15.95 -9.57
CA PRO A 317 13.35 16.34 -10.95
C PRO A 317 13.11 15.14 -11.87
N ILE A 318 13.94 14.09 -11.76
CA ILE A 318 13.84 12.87 -12.57
C ILE A 318 12.46 12.22 -12.37
N GLN A 319 12.02 12.13 -11.12
CA GLN A 319 10.71 11.58 -10.79
C GLN A 319 9.55 12.42 -11.36
N MET A 320 9.64 13.75 -11.28
CA MET A 320 8.60 14.64 -11.82
C MET A 320 8.53 14.58 -13.35
N ASP A 321 9.69 14.53 -14.03
CA ASP A 321 9.76 14.39 -15.48
C ASP A 321 9.18 13.03 -15.92
N ALA A 322 9.56 11.92 -15.28
CA ALA A 322 9.03 10.59 -15.56
C ALA A 322 7.51 10.49 -15.31
N LEU A 323 7.02 11.10 -14.24
CA LEU A 323 5.58 11.18 -13.96
C LEU A 323 4.84 12.00 -15.03
N ALA A 324 5.48 13.02 -15.61
CA ALA A 324 4.88 13.86 -16.65
C ALA A 324 4.73 13.09 -17.96
N GLU A 325 5.73 12.27 -18.30
CA GLU A 325 5.66 11.34 -19.42
C GLU A 325 4.53 10.31 -19.20
N LEU A 326 4.47 9.70 -18.01
CA LEU A 326 3.42 8.74 -17.69
C LEU A 326 2.02 9.35 -17.75
N ARG A 327 1.84 10.59 -17.27
CA ARG A 327 0.55 11.30 -17.37
C ARG A 327 0.00 11.33 -18.78
N ASN A 328 0.86 11.53 -19.78
CA ASN A 328 0.45 11.66 -21.18
C ASN A 328 -0.11 10.35 -21.76
N THR A 329 0.11 9.21 -21.09
CA THR A 329 -0.48 7.92 -21.47
C THR A 329 -1.93 7.77 -21.03
N GLY A 330 -2.39 8.55 -20.05
CA GLY A 330 -3.74 8.45 -19.48
C GLY A 330 -4.00 7.19 -18.64
N LYS A 331 -2.97 6.38 -18.35
CA LYS A 331 -3.11 5.10 -17.62
C LYS A 331 -3.27 5.25 -16.10
N VAL A 332 -2.91 6.40 -15.55
CA VAL A 332 -2.94 6.66 -14.09
C VAL A 332 -3.65 7.97 -13.77
N HIS A 333 -4.27 8.01 -12.60
CA HIS A 333 -4.80 9.22 -11.98
C HIS A 333 -3.72 9.85 -11.10
N ILE A 334 -3.22 11.01 -11.52
CA ILE A 334 -2.36 11.85 -10.68
C ILE A 334 -3.29 12.81 -9.96
N GLU A 335 -3.40 12.69 -8.64
CA GLU A 335 -4.42 13.36 -7.83
C GLU A 335 -3.88 13.84 -6.48
N THR A 336 -4.62 14.72 -5.83
CA THR A 336 -4.41 14.99 -4.39
C THR A 336 -4.81 13.76 -3.57
N MET A 337 -4.27 13.64 -2.37
CA MET A 337 -4.55 12.53 -1.46
C MET A 337 -6.04 12.46 -1.10
N GLY A 338 -6.67 13.62 -0.85
CA GLY A 338 -8.10 13.70 -0.55
C GLY A 338 -8.97 13.31 -1.75
N ASP A 339 -8.58 13.66 -2.98
CA ASP A 339 -9.28 13.22 -4.20
C ASP A 339 -9.18 11.71 -4.39
N SER A 340 -8.00 11.13 -4.20
CA SER A 340 -7.82 9.68 -4.23
C SER A 340 -8.65 8.99 -3.15
N GLY A 341 -8.72 9.56 -1.94
CA GLY A 341 -9.61 9.09 -0.87
C GLY A 341 -11.08 9.07 -1.27
N ARG A 342 -11.58 10.19 -1.82
CA ARG A 342 -12.96 10.28 -2.32
C ARG A 342 -13.22 9.32 -3.48
N ARG A 343 -12.26 9.14 -4.39
CA ARG A 343 -12.36 8.18 -5.50
C ARG A 343 -12.43 6.74 -4.99
N PHE A 344 -11.58 6.39 -4.03
CA PHE A 344 -11.54 5.06 -3.42
C PHE A 344 -12.86 4.75 -2.72
N LYS A 345 -13.39 5.69 -1.93
CA LYS A 345 -14.71 5.57 -1.27
C LYS A 345 -15.88 5.41 -2.24
N ARG A 346 -15.81 6.02 -3.43
CA ARG A 346 -16.84 5.84 -4.47
C ARG A 346 -16.71 4.51 -5.20
N ALA A 347 -15.49 3.98 -5.32
CA ALA A 347 -15.21 2.77 -6.08
C ALA A 347 -15.43 1.49 -5.25
N PHE A 348 -15.22 1.54 -3.93
CA PHE A 348 -15.18 0.36 -3.08
C PHE A 348 -15.95 0.55 -1.77
N ASP A 349 -16.82 -0.42 -1.45
CA ASP A 349 -17.53 -0.47 -0.16
C ASP A 349 -16.62 -1.01 0.97
N VAL A 350 -15.66 -1.86 0.60
CA VAL A 350 -14.71 -2.55 1.49
C VAL A 350 -13.34 -2.59 0.83
N THR A 351 -12.29 -2.88 1.59
CA THR A 351 -10.92 -2.98 1.05
C THR A 351 -10.89 -3.99 -0.12
N PRO A 352 -10.54 -3.55 -1.34
CA PRO A 352 -10.57 -4.41 -2.52
C PRO A 352 -9.30 -5.27 -2.59
N ALA A 353 -9.36 -6.34 -3.39
CA ALA A 353 -8.17 -7.12 -3.73
C ALA A 353 -7.22 -6.32 -4.64
N GLN A 354 -5.92 -6.41 -4.38
CA GLN A 354 -4.87 -5.60 -4.99
C GLN A 354 -3.61 -6.43 -5.21
N ALA A 355 -2.78 -6.03 -6.16
CA ALA A 355 -1.51 -6.69 -6.45
C ALA A 355 -0.42 -5.69 -6.83
N GLN A 356 0.83 -6.12 -6.62
CA GLN A 356 2.04 -5.51 -7.16
C GLN A 356 2.89 -6.63 -7.77
N VAL A 357 3.20 -6.51 -9.05
CA VAL A 357 3.88 -7.54 -9.84
C VAL A 357 5.12 -6.94 -10.45
N MET A 358 6.29 -7.43 -10.06
CA MET A 358 7.58 -7.01 -10.58
C MET A 358 8.33 -8.26 -11.06
N LEU A 359 8.25 -8.53 -12.37
CA LEU A 359 8.86 -9.70 -13.00
C LEU A 359 10.19 -9.39 -13.68
N ASP A 360 10.64 -8.14 -13.66
CA ASP A 360 11.98 -7.73 -14.01
C ASP A 360 12.77 -7.37 -12.75
N ASP A 361 14.08 -7.59 -12.77
CA ASP A 361 14.94 -7.26 -11.63
C ASP A 361 15.17 -5.74 -11.60
N PRO A 362 14.61 -4.99 -10.62
CA PRO A 362 14.59 -3.53 -10.63
C PRO A 362 15.97 -2.87 -10.56
N PHE A 363 17.02 -3.62 -10.19
CA PHE A 363 18.36 -3.08 -10.02
C PHE A 363 19.43 -3.82 -10.86
N ASP A 364 19.11 -4.97 -11.44
CA ASP A 364 20.03 -5.84 -12.21
C ASP A 364 21.40 -6.03 -11.53
N ASN A 365 21.39 -6.10 -10.19
CA ASN A 365 22.62 -6.06 -9.38
C ASN A 365 22.75 -7.24 -8.41
N THR A 366 21.81 -8.20 -8.43
CA THR A 366 21.89 -9.42 -7.62
C THR A 366 22.07 -10.66 -8.49
N ASN A 367 22.79 -11.66 -7.96
CA ASN A 367 22.91 -12.97 -8.57
C ASN A 367 22.64 -14.06 -7.50
N PRO A 368 21.55 -14.83 -7.62
CA PRO A 368 20.58 -14.81 -8.72
C PRO A 368 19.66 -13.59 -8.67
N ALA A 369 19.22 -13.13 -9.85
CA ALA A 369 18.22 -12.08 -10.01
C ALA A 369 16.90 -12.46 -9.31
N GLN A 370 16.16 -11.47 -8.83
CA GLN A 370 14.95 -11.69 -8.06
C GLN A 370 13.74 -10.96 -8.63
N LYS A 371 12.57 -11.56 -8.40
CA LYS A 371 11.27 -11.11 -8.89
C LYS A 371 10.22 -11.35 -7.83
N SER A 372 9.11 -10.63 -7.88
CA SER A 372 8.13 -10.65 -6.80
C SER A 372 6.70 -10.47 -7.30
N VAL A 373 5.80 -11.27 -6.75
CA VAL A 373 4.35 -11.17 -6.94
C VAL A 373 3.70 -11.02 -5.58
N TRP A 374 3.22 -9.82 -5.29
CA TRP A 374 2.43 -9.53 -4.10
C TRP A 374 0.94 -9.55 -4.40
N TYR A 375 0.20 -10.18 -3.50
CA TYR A 375 -1.24 -10.16 -3.49
C TYR A 375 -1.73 -9.71 -2.12
N GLN A 376 -2.82 -8.95 -2.10
CA GLN A 376 -3.54 -8.66 -0.87
C GLN A 376 -5.05 -8.58 -1.09
N SER A 377 -5.78 -8.96 -0.07
CA SER A 377 -7.20 -8.70 0.09
C SER A 377 -7.45 -8.16 1.50
N ARG A 378 -8.70 -7.87 1.84
CA ARG A 378 -9.04 -7.56 3.24
C ARG A 378 -8.78 -8.72 4.20
N PHE A 379 -8.59 -9.96 3.73
CA PHE A 379 -8.44 -11.13 4.59
C PHE A 379 -6.98 -11.55 4.82
N TYR A 380 -6.09 -11.28 3.87
CA TYR A 380 -4.68 -11.62 3.97
C TYR A 380 -3.83 -10.86 2.95
N ARG A 381 -2.51 -10.84 3.16
CA ARG A 381 -1.52 -10.59 2.12
C ARG A 381 -0.61 -11.81 1.95
N GLY A 382 -0.05 -11.97 0.76
CA GLY A 382 0.92 -13.01 0.46
C GLY A 382 1.91 -12.57 -0.59
N ASN A 383 3.14 -13.07 -0.49
CA ASN A 383 4.20 -12.84 -1.46
C ASN A 383 4.69 -14.15 -2.05
N LEU A 384 4.51 -14.33 -3.36
CA LEU A 384 5.22 -15.32 -4.14
C LEU A 384 6.49 -14.68 -4.69
N HIS A 385 7.62 -15.05 -4.10
CA HIS A 385 8.93 -14.54 -4.46
C HIS A 385 9.65 -15.54 -5.35
N LEU A 386 10.45 -15.03 -6.29
CA LEU A 386 11.27 -15.84 -7.17
C LEU A 386 12.72 -15.40 -6.99
N LYS A 387 13.57 -16.33 -6.55
CA LYS A 387 15.01 -16.11 -6.40
C LYS A 387 15.74 -17.02 -7.36
N GLY A 388 16.18 -16.46 -8.50
CA GLY A 388 16.61 -17.26 -9.63
C GLY A 388 15.49 -18.16 -10.13
N ASP A 389 15.73 -19.46 -10.14
CA ASP A 389 14.78 -20.49 -10.55
C ASP A 389 13.92 -21.03 -9.40
N LEU A 390 14.07 -20.53 -8.16
CA LEU A 390 13.31 -21.01 -7.01
C LEU A 390 12.07 -20.14 -6.75
N PRO A 391 10.85 -20.60 -7.04
CA PRO A 391 9.62 -19.97 -6.60
C PRO A 391 9.25 -20.43 -5.18
N TYR A 392 8.91 -19.49 -4.29
CA TYR A 392 8.48 -19.80 -2.93
C TYR A 392 7.60 -18.69 -2.36
N LEU A 393 6.73 -19.03 -1.41
CA LEU A 393 6.05 -18.01 -0.61
C LEU A 393 7.05 -17.43 0.39
N ARG A 394 7.22 -16.11 0.42
CA ARG A 394 8.13 -15.41 1.34
C ARG A 394 7.41 -14.73 2.49
N ASP A 395 6.16 -14.27 2.28
CA ASP A 395 5.28 -13.71 3.30
C ASP A 395 3.90 -14.33 3.15
N LEU A 396 3.26 -14.62 4.28
CA LEU A 396 1.84 -14.91 4.36
C LEU A 396 1.29 -14.38 5.67
N THR A 397 0.45 -13.36 5.61
CA THR A 397 -0.08 -12.68 6.79
C THR A 397 -1.60 -12.60 6.70
N VAL A 398 -2.31 -12.99 7.76
CA VAL A 398 -3.78 -12.97 7.81
C VAL A 398 -4.29 -11.80 8.65
N TYR A 399 -5.52 -11.37 8.40
CA TYR A 399 -6.15 -10.27 9.10
C TYR A 399 -7.35 -10.73 9.92
N SER A 400 -7.62 -10.03 11.02
CA SER A 400 -8.75 -10.33 11.90
C SER A 400 -9.37 -9.05 12.46
N ASP A 401 -10.70 -9.00 12.43
CA ASP A 401 -11.49 -7.99 13.15
C ASP A 401 -11.43 -8.15 14.67
N THR A 402 -10.71 -9.15 15.19
CA THR A 402 -10.47 -9.36 16.62
C THR A 402 -9.04 -9.06 17.05
N ASN A 403 -8.17 -8.58 16.15
CA ASN A 403 -6.79 -8.23 16.46
C ASN A 403 -6.69 -6.76 16.91
N PRO A 404 -6.63 -6.45 18.23
CA PRO A 404 -6.51 -5.08 18.68
C PRO A 404 -5.12 -4.53 18.35
N GLN A 405 -5.05 -3.25 17.97
CA GLN A 405 -3.79 -2.55 17.84
C GLN A 405 -3.08 -2.47 19.20
N PRO A 406 -1.76 -2.72 19.25
CA PRO A 406 -0.97 -2.43 20.43
C PRO A 406 -1.17 -0.98 20.87
N PHE A 407 -1.27 -0.75 22.18
CA PHE A 407 -1.45 0.60 22.76
C PHE A 407 -2.79 1.28 22.41
N LEU A 408 -3.78 0.54 21.89
CA LEU A 408 -5.10 1.11 21.58
C LEU A 408 -5.73 1.79 22.82
N LYS A 409 -5.76 1.08 23.95
CA LYS A 409 -6.39 1.53 25.21
C LYS A 409 -5.41 2.07 26.25
N GLN A 410 -4.11 1.97 26.00
CA GLN A 410 -3.09 2.39 26.94
C GLN A 410 -1.96 3.09 26.21
N ALA A 411 -1.59 4.28 26.68
CA ALA A 411 -0.46 5.03 26.14
C ALA A 411 0.86 4.29 26.38
N THR A 412 1.69 4.15 25.34
CA THR A 412 3.04 3.58 25.48
C THR A 412 4.00 4.56 26.15
N ARG A 413 4.96 4.01 26.89
CA ARG A 413 6.16 4.73 27.37
C ARG A 413 7.44 4.06 26.87
N LEU A 414 7.30 3.08 25.97
CA LEU A 414 8.41 2.36 25.37
C LEU A 414 8.96 3.19 24.21
N ASN A 415 10.28 3.29 24.12
CA ASN A 415 10.96 3.91 22.99
C ASN A 415 11.11 2.96 21.80
N ASP A 416 10.93 1.66 22.03
CA ASP A 416 10.89 0.62 21.00
C ASP A 416 9.52 -0.05 21.03
N VAL A 417 8.74 0.12 19.96
CA VAL A 417 7.39 -0.43 19.84
C VAL A 417 7.24 -1.30 18.61
N GLU A 418 6.47 -2.37 18.73
CA GLU A 418 6.18 -3.25 17.60
C GLU A 418 4.66 -3.37 17.39
N GLN A 419 4.24 -3.25 16.14
CA GLN A 419 2.87 -3.46 15.70
C GLN A 419 2.89 -4.41 14.51
N ARG A 420 2.76 -5.70 14.80
CA ARG A 420 2.85 -6.78 13.82
C ARG A 420 1.46 -7.38 13.56
N MET A 421 1.17 -7.67 12.31
CA MET A 421 -0.04 -8.40 11.94
C MET A 421 0.17 -9.92 12.11
N PRO A 422 -0.91 -10.72 12.22
CA PRO A 422 -0.82 -12.16 12.44
C PRO A 422 -0.17 -12.93 11.27
N ALA A 423 1.12 -13.23 11.41
CA ALA A 423 1.88 -13.94 10.38
C ALA A 423 1.57 -15.46 10.42
N VAL A 424 1.25 -16.03 9.25
CA VAL A 424 1.25 -17.48 8.99
C VAL A 424 2.63 -17.93 8.54
N LEU A 425 3.33 -17.06 7.81
CA LEU A 425 4.71 -17.17 7.40
C LEU A 425 5.34 -15.77 7.39
N ASP A 426 6.39 -15.58 8.18
CA ASP A 426 7.25 -14.40 8.13
C ASP A 426 8.65 -14.81 7.66
N GLY A 427 8.89 -14.72 6.35
CA GLY A 427 10.15 -15.14 5.75
C GLY A 427 11.38 -14.32 6.16
N TYR A 428 11.21 -13.17 6.83
CA TYR A 428 12.34 -12.36 7.27
C TYR A 428 12.65 -12.62 8.74
N HIS A 429 11.65 -12.47 9.63
CA HIS A 429 11.87 -12.60 11.06
C HIS A 429 12.05 -14.05 11.50
N TRP A 430 11.46 -15.01 10.79
CA TRP A 430 11.56 -16.43 11.16
C TRP A 430 12.69 -17.17 10.42
N LYS A 431 13.51 -16.45 9.66
CA LYS A 431 14.59 -17.07 8.87
C LYS A 431 15.64 -17.74 9.74
N LYS A 432 16.05 -18.94 9.34
CA LYS A 432 17.27 -19.58 9.85
C LYS A 432 18.48 -18.79 9.41
N ARG A 433 19.56 -18.87 10.19
CA ARG A 433 20.86 -18.41 9.73
C ARG A 433 21.36 -19.36 8.64
N THR A 434 21.62 -18.84 7.45
CA THR A 434 22.14 -19.60 6.31
C THR A 434 23.64 -19.43 6.16
N SER A 435 24.26 -20.33 5.40
CA SER A 435 25.70 -20.29 5.11
C SER A 435 26.03 -19.34 3.97
N SER A 436 25.04 -19.06 3.11
CA SER A 436 25.14 -18.19 1.95
C SER A 436 23.92 -17.26 1.87
N SER A 437 24.11 -16.06 1.30
CA SER A 437 23.02 -15.15 0.95
C SER A 437 22.16 -15.69 -0.19
N SER A 438 22.59 -16.69 -0.96
CA SER A 438 21.79 -17.34 -2.00
C SER A 438 20.75 -18.31 -1.42
N GLU A 439 21.00 -18.86 -0.23
CA GLU A 439 20.08 -19.77 0.45
C GLU A 439 18.88 -19.00 1.04
N VAL A 440 17.69 -19.58 0.92
CA VAL A 440 16.48 -19.04 1.53
C VAL A 440 16.31 -19.68 2.91
N GLY A 441 16.40 -18.87 3.96
CA GLY A 441 16.38 -19.34 5.36
C GLY A 441 14.99 -19.66 5.92
N SER A 442 13.92 -19.24 5.23
CA SER A 442 12.53 -19.58 5.55
C SER A 442 11.61 -19.30 4.36
N GLY A 443 10.53 -20.07 4.23
CA GLY A 443 9.56 -19.90 3.15
C GLY A 443 8.52 -21.00 3.08
N GLY A 444 7.51 -20.81 2.23
CA GLY A 444 6.59 -21.84 1.76
C GLY A 444 7.08 -22.40 0.42
N PHE A 445 7.70 -23.57 0.43
CA PHE A 445 8.33 -24.19 -0.72
C PHE A 445 7.41 -25.21 -1.39
N PHE A 446 7.28 -25.11 -2.71
CA PHE A 446 6.53 -26.08 -3.51
C PHE A 446 7.40 -27.31 -3.78
N THR A 447 6.91 -28.50 -3.45
CA THR A 447 7.66 -29.75 -3.60
C THR A 447 6.84 -30.88 -4.21
N VAL A 448 7.52 -31.82 -4.86
CA VAL A 448 7.01 -33.12 -5.32
C VAL A 448 8.04 -34.17 -4.92
N GLY A 449 7.62 -35.23 -4.24
CA GLY A 449 8.55 -36.23 -3.70
C GLY A 449 9.66 -35.68 -2.80
N GLY A 450 9.33 -34.62 -2.05
CA GLY A 450 10.28 -33.91 -1.18
C GLY A 450 11.29 -33.03 -1.91
N GLN A 451 11.28 -33.00 -3.25
CA GLN A 451 12.16 -32.13 -4.04
C GLN A 451 11.47 -30.81 -4.37
N ARG A 452 12.18 -29.69 -4.19
CA ARG A 452 11.68 -28.35 -4.53
C ARG A 452 11.47 -28.23 -6.05
N LEU A 453 10.34 -27.66 -6.44
CA LEU A 453 10.08 -27.32 -7.83
C LEU A 453 10.92 -26.10 -8.21
N LEU A 454 11.64 -26.21 -9.33
CA LEU A 454 12.43 -25.13 -9.93
C LEU A 454 11.81 -24.73 -11.26
N LEU A 455 11.94 -23.45 -11.61
CA LEU A 455 11.47 -22.89 -12.86
C LEU A 455 12.24 -23.47 -14.04
N SER A 456 11.52 -23.79 -15.10
CA SER A 456 12.07 -24.20 -16.40
C SER A 456 11.89 -23.12 -17.48
N GLY A 457 11.26 -21.99 -17.13
CA GLY A 457 10.95 -20.89 -18.03
C GLY A 457 10.39 -19.67 -17.29
N PRO A 458 10.09 -18.59 -18.02
CA PRO A 458 9.60 -17.35 -17.41
C PRO A 458 8.20 -17.54 -16.80
N PRO A 459 7.94 -16.94 -15.62
CA PRO A 459 6.61 -16.92 -15.03
C PRO A 459 5.66 -16.03 -15.86
N VAL A 460 4.36 -16.33 -15.82
CA VAL A 460 3.31 -15.48 -16.40
C VAL A 460 2.29 -15.16 -15.33
N VAL A 461 1.97 -13.88 -15.15
CA VAL A 461 0.95 -13.41 -14.19
C VAL A 461 -0.24 -12.85 -14.95
N THR A 462 -1.44 -13.27 -14.56
CA THR A 462 -2.70 -12.80 -15.13
C THR A 462 -3.70 -12.48 -14.02
N GLU A 463 -4.66 -11.62 -14.30
CA GLU A 463 -5.71 -11.24 -13.36
C GLU A 463 -7.11 -11.40 -13.95
N THR A 464 -8.08 -11.77 -13.11
CA THR A 464 -9.50 -11.81 -13.49
C THR A 464 -10.35 -11.53 -12.25
N GLY A 465 -11.14 -10.46 -12.28
CA GLY A 465 -11.97 -10.07 -11.13
C GLY A 465 -11.11 -9.64 -9.94
N SER A 466 -11.12 -10.43 -8.86
CA SER A 466 -10.26 -10.29 -7.68
C SER A 466 -9.25 -11.43 -7.53
N THR A 467 -9.07 -12.25 -8.57
CA THR A 467 -8.12 -13.36 -8.59
C THR A 467 -6.86 -12.99 -9.36
N LEU A 468 -5.70 -13.21 -8.74
CA LEU A 468 -4.39 -13.16 -9.38
C LEU A 468 -3.90 -14.60 -9.62
N THR A 469 -3.48 -14.91 -10.83
CA THR A 469 -2.99 -16.24 -11.22
C THR A 469 -1.56 -16.14 -11.72
N THR A 470 -0.65 -16.86 -11.07
CA THR A 470 0.74 -17.01 -11.51
C THR A 470 0.94 -18.42 -12.06
N ASP A 471 1.30 -18.49 -13.33
CA ASP A 471 1.71 -19.72 -14.02
C ASP A 471 3.23 -19.80 -14.05
N LEU A 472 3.76 -20.86 -13.44
CA LEU A 472 5.18 -21.11 -13.25
C LEU A 472 5.56 -22.39 -14.03
N PRO A 473 6.20 -22.29 -15.20
CA PRO A 473 6.76 -23.45 -15.87
C PRO A 473 7.81 -24.09 -14.99
N VAL A 474 7.69 -25.39 -14.71
CA VAL A 474 8.65 -26.16 -13.89
C VAL A 474 9.13 -27.38 -14.65
N GLY A 475 10.04 -28.16 -14.04
CA GLY A 475 10.64 -29.35 -14.67
C GLY A 475 9.62 -30.36 -15.24
N GLU A 476 10.09 -31.16 -16.21
CA GLU A 476 9.33 -32.25 -16.86
C GLU A 476 8.06 -31.78 -17.61
N GLY A 477 8.09 -30.56 -18.16
CA GLY A 477 6.98 -30.03 -18.96
C GLY A 477 5.72 -29.73 -18.14
N ARG A 478 5.87 -29.54 -16.82
CA ARG A 478 4.76 -29.22 -15.91
C ARG A 478 4.61 -27.72 -15.70
N MET A 479 3.41 -27.35 -15.28
CA MET A 479 3.02 -26.00 -14.91
C MET A 479 2.53 -26.01 -13.48
N LEU A 480 3.25 -25.33 -12.58
CA LEU A 480 2.75 -24.98 -11.25
C LEU A 480 1.93 -23.71 -11.38
N ARG A 481 0.64 -23.80 -11.06
CA ARG A 481 -0.27 -22.66 -11.04
C ARG A 481 -0.60 -22.29 -9.59
N VAL A 482 -0.29 -21.06 -9.21
CA VAL A 482 -0.64 -20.48 -7.90
C VAL A 482 -1.70 -19.42 -8.13
N ARG A 483 -2.89 -19.60 -7.55
CA ARG A 483 -4.00 -18.65 -7.62
C ARG A 483 -4.23 -18.03 -6.25
N PHE A 484 -4.16 -16.71 -6.19
CA PHE A 484 -4.56 -15.91 -5.04
C PHE A 484 -5.98 -15.41 -5.26
N GLU A 485 -6.90 -15.79 -4.38
CA GLU A 485 -8.28 -15.35 -4.35
C GLU A 485 -8.54 -14.57 -3.07
N GLU A 486 -9.68 -13.89 -2.92
CA GLU A 486 -9.90 -13.03 -1.73
C GLU A 486 -9.71 -13.75 -0.41
N LYS A 487 -10.07 -15.03 -0.33
CA LYS A 487 -10.03 -15.82 0.91
C LYS A 487 -9.08 -17.00 0.85
N ASN A 488 -8.55 -17.33 -0.32
CA ASN A 488 -7.89 -18.61 -0.56
C ASN A 488 -6.60 -18.46 -1.36
N ILE A 489 -5.65 -19.35 -1.10
CA ILE A 489 -4.58 -19.68 -2.04
C ILE A 489 -4.81 -21.09 -2.55
N ILE A 490 -4.83 -21.24 -3.88
CA ILE A 490 -5.01 -22.52 -4.56
C ILE A 490 -3.77 -22.82 -5.38
N CYS A 491 -3.18 -24.00 -5.17
CA CYS A 491 -1.99 -24.43 -5.90
C CYS A 491 -2.27 -25.73 -6.62
N THR A 492 -1.96 -25.77 -7.92
CA THR A 492 -2.18 -26.95 -8.78
C THR A 492 -0.95 -27.21 -9.64
N LEU A 493 -0.73 -28.47 -10.02
CA LEU A 493 0.38 -28.87 -10.88
C LEU A 493 -0.17 -29.66 -12.08
N THR A 494 0.10 -29.19 -13.30
CA THR A 494 -0.44 -29.78 -14.53
C THR A 494 0.66 -30.07 -15.56
N PRO A 495 0.75 -31.28 -16.14
CA PRO A 495 0.04 -32.49 -15.72
C PRO A 495 0.44 -32.90 -14.30
N ALA A 496 -0.43 -33.69 -13.65
CA ALA A 496 -0.16 -34.19 -12.31
C ALA A 496 1.13 -35.04 -12.29
N ALA A 497 1.92 -34.90 -11.22
CA ALA A 497 3.05 -35.77 -10.96
C ALA A 497 2.60 -37.10 -10.34
N ALA A 498 3.50 -38.09 -10.29
CA ALA A 498 3.24 -39.36 -9.62
C ALA A 498 3.03 -39.18 -8.11
N GLU A 499 3.83 -38.30 -7.50
CA GLU A 499 3.66 -37.88 -6.12
C GLU A 499 2.87 -36.58 -6.02
N PRO A 500 2.04 -36.38 -4.98
CA PRO A 500 1.22 -35.17 -4.87
C PRO A 500 2.07 -33.91 -4.65
N LEU A 501 1.57 -32.79 -5.17
CA LEU A 501 2.11 -31.46 -4.85
C LEU A 501 2.01 -31.21 -3.35
N THR A 502 3.10 -30.77 -2.74
CA THR A 502 3.17 -30.36 -1.34
C THR A 502 3.64 -28.91 -1.24
N LEU A 503 3.04 -28.14 -0.34
CA LEU A 503 3.55 -26.83 0.08
C LEU A 503 4.15 -26.98 1.48
N SER A 504 5.47 -26.87 1.59
CA SER A 504 6.25 -27.05 2.81
C SER A 504 6.62 -25.70 3.41
N PHE A 505 6.05 -25.36 4.56
CA PHE A 505 6.43 -24.18 5.30
C PHE A 505 7.58 -24.49 6.25
N GLU A 506 8.70 -23.81 6.02
CA GLU A 506 9.97 -24.05 6.73
C GLU A 506 10.50 -22.74 7.30
N TRP A 507 10.92 -22.76 8.57
CA TRP A 507 11.50 -21.62 9.29
C TRP A 507 12.30 -22.10 10.50
N ASP A 508 12.89 -21.16 11.26
CA ASP A 508 13.49 -21.41 12.57
C ASP A 508 12.39 -21.53 13.64
N PRO A 509 12.10 -22.74 14.18
CA PRO A 509 10.98 -22.93 15.10
C PRO A 509 11.10 -22.10 16.39
N ALA A 510 12.31 -21.64 16.75
CA ALA A 510 12.52 -20.79 17.92
C ALA A 510 12.06 -19.34 17.73
N LYS A 511 11.75 -18.93 16.49
CA LYS A 511 11.40 -17.53 16.15
C LYS A 511 9.93 -17.33 15.78
N ALA A 512 9.18 -18.41 15.58
CA ALA A 512 7.82 -18.36 15.08
C ALA A 512 6.78 -18.41 16.20
N ALA A 513 5.53 -18.05 15.85
CA ALA A 513 4.38 -18.24 16.72
C ALA A 513 4.18 -19.71 17.11
N THR A 514 3.50 -19.96 18.22
CA THR A 514 3.15 -21.32 18.62
C THR A 514 2.12 -21.89 17.65
N ILE A 515 2.36 -23.09 17.13
CA ILE A 515 1.46 -23.74 16.17
C ILE A 515 0.91 -25.06 16.69
N ARG A 516 -0.33 -25.36 16.30
CA ARG A 516 -0.94 -26.69 16.41
C ARG A 516 -1.43 -27.11 15.03
N VAL A 517 -0.86 -28.19 14.53
CA VAL A 517 -1.20 -28.74 13.22
C VAL A 517 -2.19 -29.88 13.36
N GLN A 518 -3.31 -29.77 12.65
CA GLN A 518 -4.30 -30.83 12.45
C GLN A 518 -4.48 -31.03 10.94
N PRO A 519 -4.97 -32.20 10.48
CA PRO A 519 -5.03 -32.50 9.06
C PRO A 519 -5.79 -31.47 8.22
N LYS A 520 -6.80 -30.82 8.81
CA LYS A 520 -7.63 -29.81 8.14
C LYS A 520 -7.46 -28.37 8.63
N ARG A 521 -6.57 -28.13 9.60
CA ARG A 521 -6.38 -26.80 10.19
C ARG A 521 -5.00 -26.66 10.81
N VAL A 522 -4.36 -25.51 10.58
CA VAL A 522 -3.19 -25.07 11.34
C VAL A 522 -3.59 -23.88 12.19
N ALA A 523 -3.57 -24.06 13.51
CA ALA A 523 -3.87 -22.99 14.46
C ALA A 523 -2.58 -22.36 14.95
N TYR A 524 -2.59 -21.04 15.10
CA TYR A 524 -1.49 -20.21 15.57
C TYR A 524 -1.93 -19.42 16.81
N ASN A 525 -1.00 -19.18 17.72
CA ASN A 525 -1.17 -18.24 18.82
C ASN A 525 0.05 -17.30 18.89
N SER A 526 -0.19 -15.99 18.78
CA SER A 526 0.81 -14.93 18.94
C SER A 526 0.27 -13.88 19.89
N ASP A 527 0.98 -13.62 20.98
CA ASP A 527 0.62 -12.61 21.99
C ASP A 527 -0.84 -12.72 22.50
N GLY A 528 -1.33 -13.95 22.63
CA GLY A 528 -2.70 -14.23 23.10
C GLY A 528 -3.79 -14.10 22.03
N LEU A 529 -3.45 -13.76 20.78
CA LEU A 529 -4.36 -13.82 19.64
C LEU A 529 -4.33 -15.20 18.99
N ASP A 530 -5.49 -15.86 18.95
CA ASP A 530 -5.70 -17.08 18.18
C ASP A 530 -6.09 -16.75 16.74
N TYR A 531 -5.43 -17.40 15.78
CA TYR A 531 -5.71 -17.31 14.35
C TYR A 531 -5.34 -18.62 13.66
N GLY A 532 -5.64 -18.77 12.37
CA GLY A 532 -5.27 -20.00 11.68
C GLY A 532 -5.49 -20.02 10.18
N VAL A 533 -5.15 -21.16 9.61
CA VAL A 533 -5.33 -21.52 8.21
C VAL A 533 -6.15 -22.80 8.15
N GLU A 534 -7.24 -22.78 7.41
CA GLU A 534 -8.02 -23.99 7.12
C GLU A 534 -7.50 -24.63 5.82
N VAL A 535 -7.42 -25.96 5.80
CA VAL A 535 -7.00 -26.73 4.63
C VAL A 535 -8.23 -27.34 3.98
N GLU A 536 -8.78 -26.64 3.00
CA GLU A 536 -9.98 -27.10 2.28
C GLU A 536 -9.64 -28.37 1.47
N THR A 537 -8.55 -28.31 0.70
CA THR A 537 -8.04 -29.43 -0.11
C THR A 537 -6.60 -29.78 0.30
N GLY A 538 -6.32 -31.07 0.45
CA GLY A 538 -5.06 -31.60 0.99
C GLY A 538 -5.14 -31.98 2.47
N GLN A 539 -4.00 -32.35 3.04
CA GLN A 539 -3.84 -32.70 4.45
C GLN A 539 -2.59 -32.02 5.02
N ALA A 540 -2.75 -31.32 6.13
CA ALA A 540 -1.63 -30.70 6.83
C ALA A 540 -0.94 -31.67 7.80
N GLN A 541 0.37 -31.55 7.91
CA GLN A 541 1.20 -32.32 8.82
C GLN A 541 2.28 -31.44 9.44
N ALA A 542 2.55 -31.65 10.73
CA ALA A 542 3.67 -30.99 11.40
C ALA A 542 5.01 -31.52 10.86
N THR A 543 5.99 -30.64 10.72
CA THR A 543 7.36 -30.98 10.35
C THR A 543 8.33 -30.48 11.41
N ALA A 544 9.60 -30.89 11.34
CA ALA A 544 10.62 -30.42 12.28
C ALA A 544 10.90 -28.91 12.17
N ALA A 545 10.58 -28.30 11.03
CA ALA A 545 10.88 -26.90 10.73
C ALA A 545 9.62 -26.03 10.55
N GLY A 546 8.43 -26.55 10.86
CA GLY A 546 7.16 -25.89 10.62
C GLY A 546 6.06 -26.90 10.33
N TRP A 547 5.44 -26.80 9.15
CA TRP A 547 4.38 -27.71 8.73
C TRP A 547 4.30 -27.77 7.20
N SER A 548 3.62 -28.78 6.67
CA SER A 548 3.36 -28.90 5.24
C SER A 548 1.90 -29.20 4.99
N VAL A 549 1.44 -28.91 3.77
CA VAL A 549 0.17 -29.41 3.25
C VAL A 549 0.43 -30.20 1.98
N THR A 550 0.05 -31.48 1.99
CA THR A 550 0.12 -32.35 0.81
C THR A 550 -1.24 -32.38 0.15
N GLY A 551 -1.29 -31.98 -1.13
CA GLY A 551 -2.50 -31.94 -1.94
C GLY A 551 -3.00 -33.32 -2.35
N ASP A 552 -4.11 -33.33 -3.08
CA ASP A 552 -4.61 -34.50 -3.80
C ASP A 552 -4.34 -34.35 -5.31
N LYS A 553 -5.05 -35.13 -6.16
CA LYS A 553 -4.91 -35.05 -7.62
C LYS A 553 -5.34 -33.69 -8.21
N ALA A 554 -6.19 -32.94 -7.52
CA ALA A 554 -6.66 -31.62 -7.94
C ALA A 554 -5.76 -30.48 -7.44
N GLY A 555 -4.81 -30.76 -6.54
CA GLY A 555 -3.89 -29.78 -5.95
C GLY A 555 -4.15 -29.59 -4.45
N LEU A 556 -3.91 -28.38 -3.95
CA LEU A 556 -4.14 -28.00 -2.56
C LEU A 556 -4.81 -26.63 -2.46
N THR A 557 -5.54 -26.39 -1.37
CA THR A 557 -6.25 -25.13 -1.13
C THR A 557 -6.17 -24.75 0.34
N LEU A 558 -5.62 -23.56 0.58
CA LEU A 558 -5.54 -22.94 1.90
C LEU A 558 -6.54 -21.80 1.98
N ARG A 559 -7.42 -21.84 2.97
CA ARG A 559 -8.33 -20.73 3.30
C ARG A 559 -7.71 -19.90 4.42
N LEU A 560 -7.54 -18.61 4.14
CA LEU A 560 -6.83 -17.63 4.96
C LEU A 560 -7.77 -16.63 5.65
N ALA A 561 -9.02 -16.56 5.20
CA ALA A 561 -10.05 -15.82 5.91
C ALA A 561 -10.34 -16.47 7.27
N GLN A 562 -10.17 -15.69 8.34
CA GLN A 562 -10.39 -16.16 9.70
C GLN A 562 -11.84 -16.57 9.93
N THR A 563 -12.04 -17.72 10.56
CA THR A 563 -13.36 -18.21 10.97
C THR A 563 -13.80 -17.46 12.22
N LYS A 564 -15.09 -17.10 12.29
CA LYS A 564 -15.69 -16.41 13.45
C LYS A 564 -15.86 -17.35 14.64
#